data_AF-A0A2M7VCX7-F1
#
_entry.id   AF-A0A2M7VCX7-F1
#
_cell.length_a   1.000
_cell.length_b   1.000
_cell.length_c   1.000
_cell.angle_alpha   90.00
_cell.angle_beta   90.00
_cell.angle_gamma   90.00
#
_symmetry.space_group_name_H-M   'P 1'
#
loop_
_entity.id
_entity.type
_entity.pdbx_description
1 polymer ?
#
loop_
_entity_poly.entity_id
_entity_poly.type
_entity_poly.pdbx_seq_one_letter_code
_entity_poly.pdbx_strand_id
1 'polypeptide(L)'
;MGDLPQIIPINSSNAKKALLSFEFGIGGILFGLIFLVLGLVILNYTKIIDLSFVLPKNIATKLPQKNLTVQEKAKKIEYATIWIGDPNDTTGRAILLSKNRGLQNALLIDTFNLVSEDEVIMGTFKSLQQIPGSNDIYFILNNPLNSQEVKIRIKTKITQKEKKNPYTDFIVDNLSIKPTEKNNFGMEKLFAYNGLDEDMEKIKKIIRSGDVVRVWLNGYVNTDASGKPEKVMLKDEKNIVVAAHISIRRFGGKEQINTELKQ
;
A
#
# COMPACT_ATOMS: atom_id res chain seq x y z
N MET A 1 77.23 8.24 -47.31
CA MET A 1 76.32 8.95 -48.23
C MET A 1 75.10 8.08 -48.39
N GLY A 2 74.03 8.38 -47.65
CA GLY A 2 72.75 7.68 -47.78
C GLY A 2 71.81 8.58 -48.56
N ASP A 3 71.28 8.08 -49.67
CA ASP A 3 70.32 8.79 -50.50
C ASP A 3 69.02 9.03 -49.71
N LEU A 4 68.59 10.29 -49.68
CA LEU A 4 67.30 10.66 -49.11
C LEU A 4 66.16 10.17 -50.03
N PRO A 5 65.10 9.56 -49.49
CA PRO A 5 63.98 9.10 -50.29
C PRO A 5 63.24 10.29 -50.93
N GLN A 6 63.00 10.19 -52.24
CA GLN A 6 62.22 11.14 -53.00
C GLN A 6 60.76 11.13 -52.53
N ILE A 7 60.24 12.29 -52.14
CA ILE A 7 58.83 12.49 -51.81
C ILE A 7 58.06 12.61 -53.12
N ILE A 8 57.25 11.61 -53.44
CA ILE A 8 56.33 11.64 -54.59
C ILE A 8 55.21 12.63 -54.28
N PRO A 9 55.01 13.71 -55.07
CA PRO A 9 53.93 14.66 -54.83
C PRO A 9 52.58 13.98 -55.08
N ILE A 10 51.75 13.91 -54.04
CA ILE A 10 50.38 13.41 -54.13
C ILE A 10 49.59 14.37 -55.03
N ASN A 11 49.17 13.87 -56.19
CA ASN A 11 48.40 14.62 -57.18
C ASN A 11 47.08 15.12 -56.56
N SER A 12 47.02 16.42 -56.27
CA SER A 12 45.96 17.07 -55.49
C SER A 12 44.57 17.00 -56.12
N SER A 13 44.49 16.66 -57.40
CA SER A 13 43.23 16.50 -58.14
C SER A 13 42.45 15.26 -57.69
N ASN A 14 43.13 14.14 -57.47
CA ASN A 14 42.49 12.89 -57.05
C ASN A 14 42.10 12.93 -55.57
N ALA A 15 42.89 13.60 -54.73
CA ALA A 15 42.59 13.80 -53.32
C ALA A 15 41.33 14.67 -53.11
N LYS A 16 41.16 15.75 -53.89
CA LYS A 16 39.96 16.59 -53.83
C LYS A 16 38.69 15.87 -54.28
N LYS A 17 38.76 15.05 -55.35
CA LYS A 17 37.62 14.24 -55.80
C LYS A 17 37.21 13.17 -54.77
N ALA A 18 38.18 12.54 -54.11
CA ALA A 18 37.90 11.58 -53.05
C ALA A 18 37.24 12.23 -51.83
N LEU A 19 37.66 13.44 -51.43
CA LEU A 19 37.08 14.18 -50.30
C LEU A 19 35.61 14.57 -50.56
N LEU A 20 35.31 15.11 -51.75
CA LEU A 20 33.95 15.47 -52.16
C LEU A 20 33.02 14.24 -52.24
N SER A 21 33.53 13.10 -52.69
CA SER A 21 32.76 11.85 -52.74
C SER A 21 32.41 11.33 -51.33
N PHE A 22 33.30 11.57 -50.37
CA PHE A 22 33.14 11.15 -48.98
C PHE A 22 32.12 12.04 -48.23
N GLU A 23 32.13 13.34 -48.47
CA GLU A 23 31.15 14.29 -47.91
C GLU A 23 29.73 14.03 -48.42
N PHE A 24 29.56 13.74 -49.72
CA PHE A 24 28.25 13.35 -50.28
C PHE A 24 27.77 11.99 -49.78
N GLY A 25 28.67 11.02 -49.60
CA GLY A 25 28.34 9.69 -49.08
C GLY A 25 27.83 9.73 -47.64
N ILE A 26 28.56 10.42 -46.75
CA ILE A 26 28.18 10.54 -45.33
C ILE A 26 26.93 11.41 -45.17
N GLY A 27 26.84 12.53 -45.92
CA GLY A 27 25.65 13.39 -45.91
C GLY A 27 24.39 12.64 -46.33
N GLY A 28 24.46 11.85 -47.40
CA GLY A 28 23.34 11.03 -47.87
C GLY A 28 22.88 9.99 -46.85
N ILE A 29 23.81 9.30 -46.18
CA ILE A 29 23.49 8.33 -45.13
C ILE A 29 22.82 9.01 -43.93
N LEU A 30 23.33 10.16 -43.51
CA LEU A 30 22.78 10.89 -42.36
C LEU A 30 21.37 11.40 -42.66
N PHE A 31 21.14 11.96 -43.86
CA PHE A 31 19.81 12.38 -44.31
C PHE A 31 18.85 11.19 -44.40
N GLY A 32 19.29 10.06 -44.96
CA GLY A 32 18.49 8.83 -45.02
C GLY A 32 18.06 8.34 -43.63
N LEU A 33 18.97 8.37 -42.65
CA LEU A 33 18.67 8.00 -41.26
C LEU A 33 17.66 8.95 -40.62
N ILE A 34 17.80 10.27 -40.82
CA ILE A 34 16.87 11.26 -40.28
C ILE A 34 15.45 11.03 -40.84
N PHE A 35 15.32 10.83 -42.15
CA PHE A 35 14.02 10.56 -42.78
C PHE A 35 13.41 9.24 -42.32
N LEU A 36 14.24 8.21 -42.10
CA LEU A 36 13.77 6.93 -41.56
C LEU A 36 13.23 7.08 -40.13
N VAL A 37 13.92 7.82 -39.26
CA VAL A 37 13.46 8.11 -37.89
C VAL A 37 12.16 8.91 -37.90
N LEU A 38 12.07 9.95 -38.74
CA LEU A 38 10.84 10.73 -38.90
C LEU A 38 9.67 9.88 -39.41
N GLY A 39 9.91 9.01 -40.39
CA GLY A 39 8.91 8.06 -40.89
C GLY A 39 8.40 7.13 -39.80
N LEU A 40 9.30 6.56 -38.99
CA LEU A 40 8.92 5.72 -37.85
C LEU A 40 8.07 6.49 -36.83
N VAL A 41 8.46 7.72 -36.47
CA VAL A 41 7.69 8.57 -35.55
C VAL A 41 6.28 8.84 -36.08
N ILE A 42 6.14 9.15 -37.38
CA ILE A 42 4.83 9.38 -38.01
C ILE A 42 3.98 8.09 -37.98
N LEU A 43 4.56 6.93 -38.34
CA LEU A 43 3.87 5.64 -38.33
C LEU A 43 3.42 5.23 -36.92
N ASN A 44 4.18 5.58 -35.88
CA ASN A 44 3.78 5.36 -34.49
C ASN A 44 2.70 6.35 -34.03
N TYR A 45 2.77 7.61 -34.46
CA TYR A 45 1.73 8.60 -34.18
C TYR A 45 0.38 8.23 -34.82
N THR A 46 0.39 7.68 -36.04
CA THR A 46 -0.81 7.16 -36.72
C THR A 46 -1.23 5.78 -36.24
N LYS A 47 -0.55 5.21 -35.23
CA LYS A 47 -0.80 3.88 -34.64
C LYS A 47 -0.72 2.72 -35.64
N ILE A 48 0.03 2.87 -36.72
CA ILE A 48 0.27 1.80 -37.71
C ILE A 48 1.31 0.81 -37.19
N ILE A 49 2.32 1.29 -36.45
CA ILE A 49 3.34 0.48 -35.78
C ILE A 49 3.47 0.89 -34.31
N ASP A 50 3.80 -0.05 -33.43
CA ASP A 50 4.11 0.24 -32.02
C ASP A 50 5.63 0.25 -31.81
N LEU A 51 6.21 1.45 -31.58
CA LEU A 51 7.65 1.63 -31.35
C LEU A 51 8.09 1.32 -29.91
N SER A 52 7.20 0.84 -29.03
CA SER A 52 7.52 0.50 -27.63
C SER A 52 8.55 -0.62 -27.45
N PHE A 53 8.88 -1.33 -28.54
CA PHE A 53 9.91 -2.39 -28.54
C PHE A 53 11.34 -1.86 -28.80
N VAL A 54 11.51 -0.69 -29.46
CA VAL A 54 12.83 -0.20 -29.93
C VAL A 54 13.38 0.93 -29.05
N LEU A 55 12.52 1.65 -28.34
CA LEU A 55 12.95 2.59 -27.32
C LEU A 55 13.12 1.83 -26.00
N PRO A 56 14.31 1.80 -25.37
CA PRO A 56 14.43 1.31 -24.01
C PRO A 56 13.48 2.15 -23.16
N LYS A 57 12.39 1.51 -22.72
CA LYS A 57 11.50 1.99 -21.66
C LYS A 57 12.41 2.62 -20.63
N ASN A 58 12.28 3.93 -20.42
CA ASN A 58 13.05 4.72 -19.45
C ASN A 58 13.68 3.79 -18.42
N ILE A 59 14.99 3.56 -18.52
CA ILE A 59 15.75 3.11 -17.36
C ILE A 59 15.72 4.34 -16.46
N ALA A 60 14.57 4.55 -15.81
CA ALA A 60 14.52 5.09 -14.49
C ALA A 60 15.50 4.20 -13.75
N THR A 61 16.73 4.67 -13.66
CA THR A 61 17.73 4.17 -12.73
C THR A 61 16.95 4.11 -11.43
N LYS A 62 16.55 2.89 -11.03
CA LYS A 62 16.21 2.62 -9.64
C LYS A 62 17.52 2.86 -8.92
N LEU A 63 17.82 4.14 -8.65
CA LEU A 63 18.65 4.53 -7.52
C LEU A 63 18.25 3.57 -6.42
N PRO A 64 19.19 2.83 -5.81
CA PRO A 64 18.86 1.87 -4.78
C PRO A 64 17.92 2.59 -3.83
N GLN A 65 16.65 2.17 -3.81
CA GLN A 65 15.65 2.81 -2.98
C GLN A 65 16.19 2.59 -1.58
N LYS A 66 16.79 3.63 -0.99
CA LYS A 66 17.22 3.61 0.40
C LYS A 66 16.00 3.12 1.15
N ASN A 67 16.09 1.94 1.75
CA ASN A 67 14.99 1.38 2.52
C ASN A 67 14.76 2.34 3.68
N LEU A 68 13.78 3.23 3.51
CA LEU A 68 13.46 4.22 4.52
C LEU A 68 12.92 3.47 5.73
N THR A 69 13.37 3.89 6.90
CA THR A 69 12.78 3.47 8.16
C THR A 69 11.30 3.85 8.19
N VAL A 70 10.51 3.16 9.00
CA VAL A 70 9.09 3.48 9.16
C VAL A 70 8.87 4.92 9.65
N GLN A 71 9.75 5.44 10.50
CA GLN A 71 9.70 6.80 11.00
C GLN A 71 9.96 7.81 9.87
N GLU A 72 10.91 7.54 8.98
CA GLU A 72 11.15 8.35 7.78
C GLU A 72 9.95 8.30 6.83
N LYS A 73 9.33 7.11 6.63
CA LYS A 73 8.11 6.95 5.84
C LYS A 73 6.95 7.77 6.43
N ALA A 74 6.68 7.61 7.73
CA ALA A 74 5.63 8.33 8.45
C ALA A 74 5.83 9.86 8.41
N LYS A 75 7.07 10.34 8.57
CA LYS A 75 7.37 11.77 8.50
C LYS A 75 7.05 12.37 7.13
N LYS A 76 7.33 11.65 6.02
CA LYS A 76 7.06 12.13 4.65
C LYS A 76 5.59 12.41 4.37
N ILE A 77 4.71 11.66 5.02
CA ILE A 77 3.25 11.82 4.93
C ILE A 77 2.68 12.59 6.13
N GLU A 78 3.57 13.17 6.95
CA GLU A 78 3.31 13.98 8.14
C GLU A 78 2.42 13.28 9.17
N TYR A 79 2.70 12.01 9.42
CA TYR A 79 2.23 11.31 10.61
C TYR A 79 3.30 11.40 11.71
N ALA A 80 2.85 11.53 12.96
CA ALA A 80 3.73 11.36 14.11
C ALA A 80 3.66 9.91 14.59
N THR A 81 4.78 9.31 14.96
CA THR A 81 4.75 7.96 15.54
C THR A 81 4.42 8.05 17.03
N ILE A 82 3.36 7.36 17.47
CA ILE A 82 2.93 7.31 18.87
C ILE A 82 3.61 6.15 19.58
N TRP A 83 3.72 5.00 18.90
CA TRP A 83 4.26 3.78 19.48
C TRP A 83 4.89 2.89 18.41
N ILE A 84 5.95 2.18 18.79
CA ILE A 84 6.69 1.24 17.95
C ILE A 84 6.95 -0.02 18.78
N GLY A 85 6.40 -1.14 18.33
CA GLY A 85 6.63 -2.46 18.93
C GLY A 85 7.89 -3.15 18.40
N ASP A 86 8.20 -2.97 17.12
CA ASP A 86 9.43 -3.47 16.50
C ASP A 86 10.17 -2.30 15.83
N PRO A 87 11.35 -1.90 16.33
CA PRO A 87 12.14 -0.80 15.76
C PRO A 87 12.68 -1.12 14.36
N ASN A 88 12.73 -2.39 13.95
CA ASN A 88 13.19 -2.83 12.64
C ASN A 88 12.05 -3.02 11.64
N ASP A 89 10.79 -2.80 12.05
CA ASP A 89 9.66 -2.90 11.15
C ASP A 89 9.78 -1.86 10.03
N THR A 90 9.75 -2.33 8.79
CA THR A 90 9.76 -1.48 7.57
C THR A 90 8.41 -1.46 6.86
N THR A 91 7.48 -2.29 7.32
CA THR A 91 6.18 -2.59 6.69
C THR A 91 5.03 -1.87 7.37
N GLY A 92 5.21 -1.38 8.60
CA GLY A 92 4.18 -0.69 9.39
C GLY A 92 3.22 -1.63 10.12
N ARG A 93 3.66 -2.88 10.34
CA ARG A 93 3.00 -3.91 11.14
C ARG A 93 2.88 -3.50 12.60
N ALA A 94 3.96 -3.04 13.21
CA ALA A 94 4.09 -2.94 14.65
C ALA A 94 4.11 -1.47 15.10
N ILE A 95 3.41 -0.59 14.41
CA ILE A 95 3.42 0.84 14.71
C ILE A 95 2.04 1.42 14.92
N LEU A 96 2.00 2.42 15.80
CA LEU A 96 0.88 3.32 15.97
C LEU A 96 1.28 4.71 15.49
N LEU A 97 0.50 5.27 14.56
CA LEU A 97 0.73 6.60 14.02
C LEU A 97 -0.40 7.55 14.44
N SER A 98 -0.05 8.72 14.95
CA SER A 98 -0.97 9.84 15.17
C SER A 98 -1.24 10.56 13.87
N LYS A 99 -2.52 10.84 13.61
CA LYS A 99 -2.98 11.70 12.52
C LYS A 99 -2.82 13.21 12.77
N ASN A 100 -2.10 13.66 13.81
CA ASN A 100 -2.00 15.08 14.14
C ASN A 100 -1.32 15.92 13.04
N ARG A 101 -2.14 16.45 12.13
CA ARG A 101 -1.93 17.72 11.42
C ARG A 101 -2.87 18.74 12.06
N GLY A 102 -2.38 19.97 12.26
CA GLY A 102 -3.07 21.01 13.02
C GLY A 102 -4.56 21.23 12.65
N LEU A 103 -5.32 21.66 13.66
CA LEU A 103 -6.72 22.15 13.65
C LEU A 103 -7.84 21.12 13.91
N GLN A 104 -8.36 21.18 15.14
CA GLN A 104 -9.78 21.19 15.55
C GLN A 104 -10.70 19.97 15.35
N ASN A 105 -10.32 18.88 14.67
CA ASN A 105 -11.14 17.66 14.67
C ASN A 105 -10.54 16.56 15.55
N ALA A 106 -10.91 16.61 16.84
CA ALA A 106 -10.49 15.70 17.91
C ALA A 106 -10.99 14.23 17.77
N LEU A 107 -11.65 13.88 16.66
CA LEU A 107 -12.47 12.68 16.61
C LEU A 107 -11.70 11.37 16.45
N LEU A 108 -10.41 11.35 16.11
CA LEU A 108 -9.68 10.09 15.89
C LEU A 108 -8.22 10.18 16.34
N ILE A 109 -8.00 10.37 17.65
CA ILE A 109 -6.68 10.17 18.23
C ILE A 109 -6.45 8.67 18.35
N ASP A 110 -5.61 8.14 17.45
CA ASP A 110 -5.13 6.76 17.47
C ASP A 110 -4.52 6.43 18.83
N THR A 111 -5.26 5.70 19.67
CA THR A 111 -4.87 5.33 21.04
C THR A 111 -5.25 3.88 21.29
N PHE A 112 -4.46 3.21 22.13
CA PHE A 112 -4.80 1.86 22.58
C PHE A 112 -5.95 1.92 23.59
N ASN A 113 -6.82 0.90 23.59
CA ASN A 113 -7.92 0.71 24.55
C ASN A 113 -9.09 1.70 24.55
N LEU A 114 -9.16 2.68 23.65
CA LEU A 114 -10.35 3.51 23.56
C LEU A 114 -11.43 2.78 22.76
N VAL A 115 -12.40 2.17 23.44
CA VAL A 115 -13.80 2.24 22.96
C VAL A 115 -14.20 3.70 23.12
N SER A 116 -13.83 4.54 22.16
CA SER A 116 -14.33 5.90 22.12
C SER A 116 -15.82 5.88 21.79
N GLU A 117 -16.46 7.04 21.85
CA GLU A 117 -17.78 7.29 21.25
C GLU A 117 -17.87 6.82 19.78
N ASP A 118 -16.72 6.54 19.13
CA ASP A 118 -16.57 6.15 17.73
C ASP A 118 -16.52 4.63 17.47
N GLU A 119 -16.77 3.77 18.45
CA GLU A 119 -16.89 2.31 18.26
C GLU A 119 -15.61 1.63 17.74
N VAL A 120 -14.44 2.15 18.09
CA VAL A 120 -13.17 1.57 17.67
C VAL A 120 -12.51 0.86 18.86
N ILE A 121 -11.70 -0.17 18.61
CA ILE A 121 -10.73 -0.70 19.56
C ILE A 121 -9.41 -0.83 18.82
N MET A 122 -8.32 -0.38 19.43
CA MET A 122 -6.98 -0.58 18.89
C MET A 122 -6.10 -1.34 19.88
N GLY A 123 -5.32 -2.27 19.35
CA GLY A 123 -4.39 -3.11 20.10
C GLY A 123 -3.38 -3.80 19.20
N THR A 124 -2.45 -4.51 19.81
CA THR A 124 -1.60 -5.47 19.10
C THR A 124 -2.29 -6.82 19.07
N PHE A 125 -2.37 -7.44 17.90
CA PHE A 125 -2.91 -8.78 17.76
C PHE A 125 -2.10 -9.79 18.58
N LYS A 126 -2.78 -10.64 19.33
CA LYS A 126 -2.17 -11.71 20.13
C LYS A 126 -2.45 -13.09 19.53
N SER A 127 -3.73 -13.42 19.34
CA SER A 127 -4.13 -14.75 18.87
C SER A 127 -5.56 -14.80 18.35
N LEU A 128 -5.88 -15.90 17.67
CA LEU A 128 -7.26 -16.33 17.40
C LEU A 128 -7.62 -17.45 18.36
N GLN A 129 -8.84 -17.43 18.87
CA GLN A 129 -9.39 -18.51 19.69
C GLN A 129 -10.72 -18.97 19.08
N GLN A 130 -10.79 -20.25 18.67
CA GLN A 130 -12.03 -20.85 18.18
C GLN A 130 -13.09 -20.87 19.29
N ILE A 131 -14.33 -20.57 18.92
CA ILE A 131 -15.48 -20.70 19.83
C ILE A 131 -16.03 -22.14 19.69
N PRO A 132 -16.08 -22.94 20.78
CA PRO A 132 -16.59 -24.30 20.70
C PRO A 132 -18.01 -24.36 20.13
N GLY A 133 -18.24 -25.21 19.14
CA GLY A 133 -19.56 -25.40 18.51
C GLY A 133 -20.02 -24.25 17.61
N SER A 134 -19.14 -23.31 17.26
CA SER A 134 -19.43 -22.19 16.37
C SER A 134 -18.34 -22.03 15.32
N ASN A 135 -18.71 -21.47 14.16
CA ASN A 135 -17.75 -21.03 13.15
C ASN A 135 -17.21 -19.61 13.45
N ASP A 136 -17.73 -18.95 14.49
CA ASP A 136 -17.22 -17.67 14.95
C ASP A 136 -15.90 -17.85 15.72
N ILE A 137 -15.13 -16.77 15.82
CA ILE A 137 -13.84 -16.77 16.53
C ILE A 137 -13.71 -15.56 17.45
N TYR A 138 -12.93 -15.72 18.52
CA TYR A 138 -12.43 -14.60 19.29
C TYR A 138 -11.10 -14.11 18.71
N PHE A 139 -11.07 -12.83 18.40
CA PHE A 139 -9.88 -12.07 18.05
C PHE A 139 -9.33 -11.43 19.32
N ILE A 140 -8.15 -11.87 19.74
CA ILE A 140 -7.54 -11.45 21.00
C ILE A 140 -6.54 -10.35 20.72
N LEU A 141 -6.78 -9.18 21.31
CA LEU A 141 -5.87 -8.04 21.28
C LEU A 141 -5.21 -7.88 22.64
N ASN A 142 -3.99 -7.37 22.63
CA ASN A 142 -3.30 -6.89 23.81
C ASN A 142 -3.10 -5.37 23.69
N ASN A 143 -3.26 -4.65 24.80
CA ASN A 143 -2.77 -3.29 24.88
C ASN A 143 -1.28 -3.32 25.24
N PRO A 144 -0.39 -2.84 24.35
CA PRO A 144 1.04 -2.89 24.61
C PRO A 144 1.49 -1.95 25.75
N LEU A 145 0.66 -1.02 26.22
CA LEU A 145 1.00 -0.07 27.28
C LEU A 145 0.75 -0.61 28.69
N ASN A 146 -0.24 -1.50 28.84
CA ASN A 146 -0.65 -2.00 30.16
C ASN A 146 -0.89 -3.52 30.20
N SER A 147 -0.60 -4.22 29.10
CA SER A 147 -0.78 -5.67 28.95
C SER A 147 -2.21 -6.17 29.15
N GLN A 148 -3.20 -5.28 29.09
CA GLN A 148 -4.61 -5.66 29.18
C GLN A 148 -5.04 -6.37 27.90
N GLU A 149 -5.65 -7.54 28.05
CA GLU A 149 -6.26 -8.27 26.95
C GLU A 149 -7.69 -7.80 26.69
N VAL A 150 -8.02 -7.72 25.41
CA VAL A 150 -9.37 -7.44 24.93
C VAL A 150 -9.78 -8.55 23.97
N LYS A 151 -10.92 -9.17 24.26
CA LYS A 151 -11.54 -10.18 23.39
C LYS A 151 -12.60 -9.51 22.53
N ILE A 152 -12.60 -9.83 21.25
CA ILE A 152 -13.59 -9.33 20.29
C ILE A 152 -14.10 -10.52 19.49
N ARG A 153 -15.41 -10.63 19.30
CA ARG A 153 -16.00 -11.70 18.49
C ARG A 153 -16.06 -11.30 17.03
N ILE A 154 -15.59 -12.19 16.16
CA ILE A 154 -15.77 -12.11 14.71
C ILE A 154 -16.90 -13.08 14.35
N LYS A 155 -17.98 -12.54 13.79
CA LYS A 155 -19.18 -13.31 13.45
C LYS A 155 -19.20 -13.71 11.98
N THR A 156 -19.64 -14.93 11.73
CA THR A 156 -19.79 -15.53 10.39
C THR A 156 -21.06 -15.12 9.66
N LYS A 157 -22.15 -14.89 10.40
CA LYS A 157 -23.38 -14.26 9.92
C LYS A 157 -24.00 -13.43 11.03
N ILE A 158 -24.25 -12.18 10.72
CA ILE A 158 -24.95 -11.22 11.56
C ILE A 158 -26.40 -11.19 11.02
N THR A 159 -27.38 -11.35 11.91
CA THR A 159 -28.81 -11.50 11.57
C THR A 159 -29.40 -10.24 10.95
N GLN A 160 -30.47 -10.37 10.15
CA GLN A 160 -31.12 -9.26 9.42
C GLN A 160 -31.57 -8.05 10.26
N LYS A 161 -31.59 -8.13 11.59
CA LYS A 161 -31.87 -6.97 12.47
C LYS A 161 -30.68 -5.99 12.58
N GLU A 162 -29.47 -6.41 12.21
CA GLU A 162 -28.20 -5.69 12.41
C GLU A 162 -27.70 -5.05 11.08
N LYS A 163 -28.65 -4.51 10.30
CA LYS A 163 -28.67 -4.25 8.83
C LYS A 163 -27.47 -3.58 8.13
N LYS A 164 -26.41 -3.11 8.80
CA LYS A 164 -25.34 -2.36 8.10
C LYS A 164 -24.15 -3.18 7.62
N ASN A 165 -23.82 -4.30 8.26
CA ASN A 165 -22.82 -5.25 7.74
C ASN A 165 -23.08 -6.67 8.26
N PRO A 166 -23.51 -7.61 7.39
CA PRO A 166 -23.82 -8.98 7.79
C PRO A 166 -22.59 -9.84 8.15
N TYR A 167 -21.38 -9.32 7.91
CA TYR A 167 -20.10 -10.01 8.08
C TYR A 167 -19.06 -9.06 8.66
N THR A 168 -18.02 -9.62 9.29
CA THR A 168 -16.82 -8.84 9.63
C THR A 168 -15.92 -8.72 8.40
N ASP A 169 -15.64 -7.50 7.97
CA ASP A 169 -14.75 -7.23 6.84
C ASP A 169 -13.29 -7.06 7.30
N PHE A 170 -12.37 -7.77 6.65
CA PHE A 170 -10.93 -7.52 6.79
C PHE A 170 -10.50 -6.50 5.72
N ILE A 171 -9.92 -5.40 6.19
CA ILE A 171 -9.43 -4.29 5.37
C ILE A 171 -7.98 -3.99 5.71
N VAL A 172 -7.30 -3.26 4.84
CA VAL A 172 -5.96 -2.70 5.12
C VAL A 172 -6.05 -1.18 5.16
N ASP A 173 -5.53 -0.57 6.21
CA ASP A 173 -5.27 0.87 6.26
C ASP A 173 -3.90 1.13 5.65
N ASN A 174 -3.90 1.65 4.43
CA ASN A 174 -2.70 1.98 3.69
C ASN A 174 -2.04 3.22 4.28
N LEU A 175 -1.04 2.97 5.13
CA LEU A 175 -0.29 4.01 5.80
C LEU A 175 0.51 4.88 4.85
N SER A 176 0.72 4.49 3.58
CA SER A 176 1.42 5.34 2.61
C SER A 176 0.55 6.48 2.08
N ILE A 177 -0.77 6.43 2.32
CA ILE A 177 -1.71 7.44 1.84
C ILE A 177 -1.93 8.47 2.94
N LYS A 178 -1.64 9.73 2.60
CA LYS A 178 -2.00 10.89 3.42
C LYS A 178 -3.53 11.04 3.44
N PRO A 179 -4.18 11.02 4.61
CA PRO A 179 -5.61 11.32 4.71
C PRO A 179 -5.90 12.73 4.21
N THR A 180 -7.01 12.90 3.51
CA THR A 180 -7.50 14.21 3.06
C THR A 180 -8.95 14.36 3.45
N GLU A 181 -9.49 15.57 3.44
CA GLU A 181 -10.91 15.82 3.72
C GLU A 181 -11.86 15.04 2.77
N LYS A 182 -11.40 14.72 1.55
CA LYS A 182 -12.17 13.96 0.56
C LYS A 182 -11.91 12.45 0.63
N ASN A 183 -10.87 12.03 1.34
CA ASN A 183 -10.49 10.63 1.49
C ASN A 183 -10.01 10.38 2.92
N ASN A 184 -10.94 9.96 3.77
CA ASN A 184 -10.70 9.84 5.21
C ASN A 184 -9.60 8.80 5.53
N PHE A 185 -9.40 7.78 4.69
CA PHE A 185 -8.40 6.72 4.89
C PHE A 185 -8.05 5.98 3.60
N GLY A 186 -6.81 5.50 3.48
CA GLY A 186 -6.40 4.54 2.44
C GLY A 186 -6.93 3.13 2.69
N MET A 187 -8.22 2.98 3.00
CA MET A 187 -8.84 1.69 3.31
C MET A 187 -9.07 0.87 2.06
N GLU A 188 -8.45 -0.31 2.00
CA GLU A 188 -8.60 -1.24 0.87
C GLU A 188 -9.18 -2.57 1.39
N LYS A 189 -10.23 -3.08 0.73
CA LYS A 189 -10.86 -4.35 1.14
C LYS A 189 -9.96 -5.55 0.78
N LEU A 190 -9.76 -6.43 1.76
CA LEU A 190 -9.06 -7.70 1.56
C LEU A 190 -10.07 -8.82 1.27
N PHE A 191 -10.92 -9.13 2.25
CA PHE A 191 -11.99 -10.14 2.14
C PHE A 191 -13.04 -9.94 3.25
N ALA A 192 -14.20 -10.57 3.08
CA ALA A 192 -15.21 -10.69 4.14
C ALA A 192 -15.04 -12.05 4.84
N TYR A 193 -15.13 -12.08 6.16
CA TYR A 193 -15.07 -13.32 6.92
C TYR A 193 -16.41 -14.06 6.86
N ASN A 194 -16.39 -15.30 6.35
CA ASN A 194 -17.57 -16.14 6.20
C ASN A 194 -17.54 -17.37 7.12
N GLY A 195 -16.48 -17.54 7.92
CA GLY A 195 -16.35 -18.68 8.83
C GLY A 195 -15.82 -19.96 8.21
N LEU A 196 -15.20 -19.86 7.04
CA LEU A 196 -14.60 -21.01 6.37
C LEU A 196 -13.15 -21.20 6.82
N ASP A 197 -12.65 -22.42 6.76
CA ASP A 197 -11.24 -22.73 7.09
C ASP A 197 -10.25 -21.90 6.24
N GLU A 198 -10.59 -21.64 4.98
CA GLU A 198 -9.80 -20.79 4.09
C GLU A 198 -9.66 -19.35 4.63
N ASP A 199 -10.70 -18.82 5.29
CA ASP A 199 -10.64 -17.49 5.90
C ASP A 199 -9.68 -17.49 7.09
N MET A 200 -9.70 -18.54 7.90
CA MET A 200 -8.76 -18.71 9.03
C MET A 200 -7.31 -18.77 8.55
N GLU A 201 -7.05 -19.53 7.50
CA GLU A 201 -5.73 -19.62 6.89
C GLU A 201 -5.28 -18.28 6.27
N LYS A 202 -6.19 -17.52 5.66
CA LYS A 202 -5.90 -16.15 5.20
C LYS A 202 -5.51 -15.25 6.37
N ILE A 203 -6.28 -15.24 7.46
CA ILE A 203 -6.00 -14.40 8.63
C ILE A 203 -4.62 -14.73 9.21
N LYS A 204 -4.31 -16.01 9.42
CA LYS A 204 -3.01 -16.46 9.96
C LYS A 204 -1.82 -16.06 9.09
N LYS A 205 -2.01 -15.95 7.77
CA LYS A 205 -0.95 -15.52 6.84
C LYS A 205 -0.73 -14.00 6.87
N ILE A 206 -1.80 -13.22 6.96
CA ILE A 206 -1.72 -11.75 6.82
C ILE A 206 -1.45 -11.03 8.15
N ILE A 207 -1.92 -11.57 9.28
CA ILE A 207 -1.75 -11.00 10.61
C ILE A 207 -0.82 -11.89 11.45
N ARG A 208 0.15 -11.28 12.13
CA ARG A 208 1.07 -11.94 13.06
C ARG A 208 0.94 -11.36 14.46
N SER A 209 1.31 -12.14 15.47
CA SER A 209 1.38 -11.64 16.85
C SER A 209 2.25 -10.39 16.92
N GLY A 210 1.77 -9.34 17.59
CA GLY A 210 2.42 -8.03 17.67
C GLY A 210 1.96 -7.01 16.62
N ASP A 211 1.24 -7.43 15.57
CA ASP A 211 0.71 -6.50 14.58
C ASP A 211 -0.30 -5.53 15.21
N VAL A 212 -0.15 -4.23 14.99
CA VAL A 212 -1.15 -3.22 15.37
C VAL A 212 -2.35 -3.32 14.43
N VAL A 213 -3.52 -3.46 15.03
CA VAL A 213 -4.80 -3.64 14.34
C VAL A 213 -5.83 -2.70 14.93
N ARG A 214 -6.68 -2.16 14.05
CA ARG A 214 -7.84 -1.35 14.44
C ARG A 214 -9.09 -2.16 14.17
N VAL A 215 -9.98 -2.25 15.16
CA VAL A 215 -11.25 -2.97 15.05
C VAL A 215 -12.39 -1.97 15.20
N TRP A 216 -13.25 -1.85 14.19
CA TRP A 216 -14.52 -1.14 14.34
C TRP A 216 -15.56 -2.14 14.81
N LEU A 217 -16.30 -1.76 15.84
CA LEU A 217 -17.33 -2.57 16.45
C LEU A 217 -18.64 -2.41 15.67
N ASN A 218 -19.43 -3.48 15.69
CA ASN A 218 -20.78 -3.45 15.16
C ASN A 218 -21.72 -2.88 16.22
N GLY A 219 -22.67 -2.06 15.78
CA GLY A 219 -23.60 -1.37 16.66
C GLY A 219 -24.87 -0.96 15.92
N TYR A 220 -25.90 -0.63 16.68
CA TYR A 220 -27.16 -0.11 16.16
C TYR A 220 -27.61 1.09 16.98
N VAL A 221 -28.46 1.91 16.39
CA VAL A 221 -29.09 3.02 17.10
C VAL A 221 -30.37 2.51 17.72
N ASN A 222 -30.48 2.62 19.04
CA ASN A 222 -31.69 2.44 19.81
C ASN A 222 -32.24 3.81 20.24
N THR A 223 -33.44 3.84 20.79
CA THR A 223 -33.98 5.02 21.45
C THR A 223 -33.98 4.79 22.96
N ASP A 224 -33.38 5.72 23.71
CA ASP A 224 -33.38 5.65 25.17
C ASP A 224 -34.77 5.93 25.78
N ALA A 225 -34.90 5.80 27.10
CA ALA A 225 -36.15 6.05 27.80
C ALA A 225 -36.67 7.51 27.68
N SER A 226 -35.82 8.44 27.24
CA SER A 226 -36.15 9.84 27.02
C SER A 226 -36.48 10.18 25.55
N GLY A 227 -36.47 9.19 24.66
CA GLY A 227 -36.72 9.39 23.23
C GLY A 227 -35.50 9.81 22.42
N LYS A 228 -34.29 9.81 22.99
CA LYS A 228 -33.06 10.21 22.29
C LYS A 228 -32.36 9.01 21.66
N PRO A 229 -31.73 9.18 20.48
CA PRO A 229 -30.96 8.12 19.87
C PRO A 229 -29.73 7.78 20.73
N GLU A 230 -29.60 6.52 21.09
CA GLU A 230 -28.46 5.95 21.81
C GLU A 230 -27.80 4.89 20.92
N LYS A 231 -26.46 4.93 20.85
CA LYS A 231 -25.69 3.95 20.09
C LYS A 231 -25.39 2.75 20.98
N VAL A 232 -25.88 1.57 20.58
CA VAL A 232 -25.72 0.33 21.34
C VAL A 232 -24.78 -0.60 20.59
N MET A 233 -23.69 -1.01 21.24
CA MET A 233 -22.75 -1.97 20.66
C MET A 233 -23.37 -3.35 20.63
N LEU A 234 -23.21 -4.04 19.51
CA LEU A 234 -23.58 -5.43 19.41
C LEU A 234 -22.63 -6.27 20.26
N LYS A 235 -23.20 -7.10 21.12
CA LYS A 235 -22.48 -8.01 22.00
C LYS A 235 -23.01 -9.43 21.85
N ASP A 236 -22.16 -10.39 22.18
CA ASP A 236 -22.53 -11.80 22.22
C ASP A 236 -23.16 -12.19 23.56
N GLU A 237 -23.54 -13.46 23.69
CA GLU A 237 -24.13 -14.05 24.89
C GLU A 237 -23.23 -13.97 26.14
N LYS A 238 -21.92 -13.72 25.97
CA LYS A 238 -20.96 -13.50 27.06
C LYS A 238 -20.63 -12.02 27.25
N ASN A 239 -21.45 -11.11 26.69
CA ASN A 239 -21.27 -9.66 26.74
C ASN A 239 -19.95 -9.19 26.07
N ILE A 240 -19.42 -9.96 25.11
CA ILE A 240 -18.23 -9.62 24.31
C ILE A 240 -18.67 -8.87 23.05
N VAL A 241 -18.03 -7.74 22.76
CA VAL A 241 -18.33 -6.91 21.58
C VAL A 241 -18.04 -7.63 20.26
N VAL A 242 -18.83 -7.32 19.24
CA VAL A 242 -18.71 -7.91 17.90
C VAL A 242 -18.02 -6.95 16.93
N ALA A 243 -17.09 -7.45 16.13
CA ALA A 243 -16.40 -6.65 15.10
C ALA A 243 -17.25 -6.46 13.83
N ALA A 244 -17.32 -5.23 13.33
CA ALA A 244 -17.79 -4.90 11.98
C ALA A 244 -16.65 -4.92 10.96
N HIS A 245 -15.50 -4.32 11.31
CA HIS A 245 -14.33 -4.25 10.45
C HIS A 245 -13.05 -4.50 11.25
N ILE A 246 -12.08 -5.18 10.64
CA ILE A 246 -10.72 -5.31 11.17
C ILE A 246 -9.77 -4.71 10.14
N SER A 247 -9.14 -3.58 10.50
CA SER A 247 -8.08 -2.96 9.73
C SER A 247 -6.71 -3.44 10.18
N ILE A 248 -6.00 -3.97 9.21
CA ILE A 248 -4.58 -4.28 9.28
C ILE A 248 -3.83 -3.05 8.78
N ARG A 249 -2.79 -2.62 9.48
CA ARG A 249 -2.03 -1.42 9.10
C ARG A 249 -0.80 -1.80 8.29
N ARG A 250 -0.61 -1.23 7.09
CA ARG A 250 0.58 -1.49 6.25
C ARG A 250 0.97 -0.25 5.44
N PHE A 251 2.26 0.05 5.39
CA PHE A 251 2.80 0.91 4.33
C PHE A 251 2.74 0.17 3.00
N GLY A 252 2.08 0.75 2.00
CA GLY A 252 1.87 0.11 0.69
C GLY A 252 0.56 -0.68 0.59
N GLY A 253 -0.27 -0.68 1.64
CA GLY A 253 -1.64 -1.21 1.58
C GLY A 253 -1.71 -2.69 1.19
N LYS A 254 -2.65 -3.03 0.31
CA LYS A 254 -2.89 -4.41 -0.13
C LYS A 254 -1.73 -4.98 -0.94
N GLU A 255 -1.02 -4.14 -1.68
CA GLU A 255 0.14 -4.56 -2.48
C GLU A 255 1.28 -5.07 -1.59
N GLN A 256 1.51 -4.41 -0.44
CA GLN A 256 2.48 -4.85 0.55
C GLN A 256 2.12 -6.23 1.11
N ILE A 257 0.84 -6.45 1.47
CA ILE A 257 0.36 -7.76 1.93
C ILE A 257 0.59 -8.83 0.85
N ASN A 258 0.23 -8.55 -0.40
CA ASN A 258 0.42 -9.51 -1.50
C ASN A 258 1.90 -9.86 -1.72
N THR A 259 2.82 -8.93 -1.43
CA THR A 259 4.26 -9.16 -1.53
C THR A 259 4.74 -10.07 -0.40
N GLU A 260 4.28 -9.83 0.83
CA GLU A 260 4.58 -10.68 2.00
C GLU A 260 4.06 -12.11 1.83
N LEU A 261 2.95 -12.31 1.11
CA LEU A 261 2.36 -13.63 0.86
C LEU A 261 3.05 -14.44 -0.24
N LYS A 262 3.94 -13.83 -1.03
CA LYS A 262 4.70 -14.51 -2.10
C LYS A 262 6.08 -14.98 -1.65
N GLN A 263 6.51 -14.58 -0.45
CA GLN A 263 7.78 -14.97 0.17
C GLN A 263 7.58 -16.22 1.01
#